data_AF-A0A930R360-F1
#
_entry.id   AF-A0A930R360-F1
#
_cell.length_a   1.000
_cell.length_b   1.000
_cell.length_c   1.000
_cell.angle_alpha   90.00
_cell.angle_beta   90.00
_cell.angle_gamma   90.00
#
_symmetry.space_group_name_H-M   'P 1'
#
loop_
_entity.id
_entity.type
_entity.pdbx_description
1 polymer ?
#
loop_
_entity_poly.entity_id
_entity_poly.type
_entity_poly.pdbx_seq_one_letter_code
_entity_poly.pdbx_strand_id
1 'polypeptide(L)'
;MQKERFNITGMTCSACSARVERTVAKMAGTADVSVNLLTNSMSLAYDENVTSPAAIIAAVEEAGYGASVKGASTAQKAQAAAPAAAQAENAEDDAAGKAIRAMRTRLLISILFLVPTVAVSMSHTFAAWGIPYAPAFIDIFWGAENALTFALVQFLLILPIMYVNRTYYVNGFRNLLHGAPNMDSLVGIGSMASALFGAFAMLRMSYGLGHGDLALTAEYGTNLYFESAGMIVTLITVGKYLEARAKGQTTDALRALMKLAPQEATVLLDGVELTVPVSALAAGDTIVVRPGARIPVDGTVPEGTTSVDESAVTGESMPVNKTAGDTVPSGTQNIEGTIRFTATRVGEDTTIRQLIRLVDEAGGSKAPIARLADRVAGVFVPVVIAIALLAGGIWLMMGASLEFAFSITISILVISCPCALGLATPV
;
A
#
# COMPACT_ATOMS: atom_id res chain seq x y z
N MET A 1 -17.86 -26.09 3.44
CA MET A 1 -16.89 -25.01 3.21
C MET A 1 -17.22 -24.36 1.87
N GLN A 2 -17.89 -23.21 1.91
CA GLN A 2 -18.26 -22.42 0.74
C GLN A 2 -17.14 -21.41 0.44
N LYS A 3 -16.74 -21.28 -0.83
CA LYS A 3 -15.77 -20.25 -1.26
C LYS A 3 -16.51 -18.98 -1.63
N GLU A 4 -16.11 -17.86 -1.04
CA GLU A 4 -16.71 -16.56 -1.30
C GLU A 4 -15.64 -15.48 -1.44
N ARG A 5 -15.98 -14.41 -2.17
CA ARG A 5 -15.10 -13.28 -2.44
C ARG A 5 -15.67 -12.01 -1.84
N PHE A 6 -14.79 -11.16 -1.34
CA PHE A 6 -15.11 -9.88 -0.73
C PHE A 6 -14.26 -8.79 -1.39
N ASN A 7 -14.85 -7.62 -1.61
CA ASN A 7 -14.10 -6.39 -1.90
C ASN A 7 -13.70 -5.75 -0.56
N ILE A 8 -12.45 -5.29 -0.46
CA ILE A 8 -11.86 -4.74 0.74
C ILE A 8 -11.30 -3.35 0.44
N THR A 9 -11.77 -2.33 1.14
CA THR A 9 -11.37 -0.94 0.94
C THR A 9 -10.42 -0.47 2.05
N GLY A 10 -9.54 0.48 1.71
CA GLY A 10 -8.58 1.07 2.67
C GLY A 10 -7.26 0.31 2.82
N MET A 11 -7.04 -0.77 2.05
CA MET A 11 -5.73 -1.43 1.99
C MET A 11 -4.76 -0.62 1.11
N THR A 12 -3.66 -0.15 1.69
CA THR A 12 -2.66 0.65 0.96
C THR A 12 -1.27 0.04 0.97
N CYS A 13 -1.06 -1.06 1.69
CA CYS A 13 0.23 -1.74 1.78
C CYS A 13 0.08 -3.24 2.07
N SER A 14 1.19 -3.96 1.90
CA SER A 14 1.33 -5.40 2.19
C SER A 14 1.02 -5.75 3.66
N ALA A 15 1.38 -4.86 4.59
CA ALA A 15 1.04 -5.03 6.00
C ALA A 15 -0.48 -4.94 6.26
N CYS A 16 -1.20 -4.08 5.53
CA CYS A 16 -2.66 -4.00 5.62
C CYS A 16 -3.32 -5.31 5.16
N SER A 17 -2.93 -5.83 3.99
CA SER A 17 -3.49 -7.10 3.49
C SER A 17 -3.11 -8.29 4.40
N ALA A 18 -1.90 -8.31 4.96
CA ALA A 18 -1.50 -9.33 5.94
C ALA A 18 -2.26 -9.26 7.27
N ARG A 19 -2.73 -8.07 7.66
CA ARG A 19 -3.57 -7.90 8.85
C ARG A 19 -4.98 -8.42 8.60
N VAL A 20 -5.57 -8.08 7.46
CA VAL A 20 -6.89 -8.62 7.05
C VAL A 20 -6.82 -10.15 6.96
N GLU A 21 -5.83 -10.71 6.26
CA GLU A 21 -5.63 -12.16 6.13
C GLU A 21 -5.51 -12.86 7.49
N ARG A 22 -4.68 -12.33 8.39
CA ARG A 22 -4.51 -12.92 9.75
C ARG A 22 -5.72 -12.77 10.63
N THR A 23 -6.47 -11.67 10.51
CA THR A 23 -7.67 -11.43 11.32
C THR A 23 -8.74 -12.45 10.94
N VAL A 24 -8.98 -12.59 9.63
CA VAL A 24 -9.99 -13.51 9.11
C VAL A 24 -9.55 -14.97 9.29
N ALA A 25 -8.28 -15.32 9.05
CA ALA A 25 -7.79 -16.69 9.26
C ALA A 25 -7.81 -17.18 10.73
N LYS A 26 -7.94 -16.26 11.70
CA LYS A 26 -8.12 -16.61 13.11
C LYS A 26 -9.58 -16.85 13.49
N MET A 27 -10.54 -16.52 12.62
CA MET A 27 -11.95 -16.74 12.88
C MET A 27 -12.29 -18.22 12.78
N ALA A 28 -13.11 -18.70 13.71
CA ALA A 28 -13.60 -20.08 13.70
C ALA A 28 -14.42 -20.35 12.43
N GLY A 29 -14.17 -21.48 11.77
CA GLY A 29 -14.88 -21.86 10.55
C GLY A 29 -14.39 -21.19 9.27
N THR A 30 -13.21 -20.56 9.26
CA THR A 30 -12.56 -20.06 8.04
C THR A 30 -11.35 -20.91 7.63
N ALA A 31 -11.13 -21.08 6.33
CA ALA A 31 -9.97 -21.73 5.74
C ALA A 31 -9.62 -21.07 4.39
N ASP A 32 -8.43 -21.37 3.86
CA ASP A 32 -7.96 -20.88 2.55
C ASP A 32 -8.14 -19.36 2.34
N VAL A 33 -7.87 -18.56 3.38
CA VAL A 33 -7.95 -17.10 3.31
C VAL A 33 -6.79 -16.57 2.47
N SER A 34 -7.10 -15.89 1.37
CA SER A 34 -6.15 -15.21 0.51
C SER A 34 -6.63 -13.78 0.25
N VAL A 35 -5.75 -12.80 0.49
CA VAL A 35 -6.04 -11.39 0.26
C VAL A 35 -5.16 -10.87 -0.86
N ASN A 36 -5.78 -10.42 -1.93
CA ASN A 36 -5.13 -9.76 -3.04
C ASN A 36 -5.15 -8.23 -2.85
N LEU A 37 -3.97 -7.66 -2.63
CA LEU A 37 -3.80 -6.22 -2.49
C LEU A 37 -3.98 -5.46 -3.82
N LEU A 38 -3.63 -6.09 -4.96
CA LEU A 38 -3.69 -5.44 -6.27
C LEU A 38 -5.13 -5.20 -6.72
N THR A 39 -6.01 -6.15 -6.42
CA THR A 39 -7.43 -6.08 -6.78
C THR A 39 -8.34 -5.73 -5.62
N ASN A 40 -7.77 -5.27 -4.49
CA ASN A 40 -8.51 -4.91 -3.28
C ASN A 40 -9.57 -5.96 -2.92
N SER A 41 -9.20 -7.24 -3.01
CA SER A 41 -10.14 -8.34 -2.87
C SER A 41 -9.61 -9.41 -1.92
N MET A 42 -10.53 -10.13 -1.28
CA MET A 42 -10.25 -11.26 -0.42
C MET A 42 -11.06 -12.45 -0.90
N SER A 43 -10.44 -13.61 -1.01
CA SER A 43 -11.09 -14.90 -1.20
C SER A 43 -10.89 -15.76 0.05
N LEU A 44 -11.93 -16.44 0.49
CA LEU A 44 -11.82 -17.39 1.60
C LEU A 44 -12.85 -18.52 1.44
N ALA A 45 -12.57 -19.65 2.10
CA ALA A 45 -13.53 -20.71 2.30
C ALA A 45 -14.08 -20.63 3.74
N TYR A 46 -15.39 -20.62 3.94
CA TYR A 46 -15.97 -20.65 5.28
C TYR A 46 -17.05 -21.73 5.46
N ASP A 47 -17.27 -22.12 6.70
CA ASP A 47 -18.36 -22.99 7.11
C ASP A 47 -19.58 -22.15 7.51
N GLU A 48 -20.65 -22.26 6.72
CA GLU A 48 -21.93 -21.55 6.93
C GLU A 48 -22.55 -21.86 8.31
N ASN A 49 -22.21 -23.01 8.91
CA ASN A 49 -22.74 -23.39 10.23
C ASN A 49 -22.02 -22.69 11.39
N VAL A 50 -20.83 -22.11 11.14
CA VAL A 50 -19.96 -21.54 12.18
C VAL A 50 -19.80 -20.03 12.01
N THR A 51 -19.72 -19.54 10.77
CA THR A 51 -19.47 -18.13 10.45
C THR A 51 -20.34 -17.68 9.28
N SER A 52 -20.70 -16.39 9.26
CA SER A 52 -21.48 -15.76 8.19
C SER A 52 -20.70 -14.64 7.47
N PRO A 53 -21.09 -14.26 6.24
CA PRO A 53 -20.48 -13.14 5.52
C PRO A 53 -20.51 -11.82 6.32
N ALA A 54 -21.59 -11.58 7.07
CA ALA A 54 -21.71 -10.39 7.92
C ALA A 54 -20.69 -10.39 9.07
N ALA A 55 -20.44 -11.55 9.70
CA ALA A 55 -19.44 -11.67 10.75
C ALA A 55 -18.02 -11.45 10.20
N ILE A 56 -17.73 -11.92 8.99
CA ILE A 56 -16.46 -11.70 8.30
C ILE A 56 -16.27 -10.21 8.00
N ILE A 57 -17.30 -9.54 7.49
CA ILE A 57 -17.25 -8.09 7.22
C ILE A 57 -16.98 -7.31 8.51
N ALA A 58 -17.70 -7.61 9.59
CA ALA A 58 -17.51 -6.95 10.88
C ALA A 58 -16.08 -7.11 11.42
N ALA A 59 -15.48 -8.30 11.30
CA ALA A 59 -14.10 -8.53 11.73
C ALA A 59 -13.09 -7.71 10.92
N VAL A 60 -13.33 -7.51 9.61
CA VAL A 60 -12.49 -6.67 8.75
C VAL A 60 -12.67 -5.17 9.08
N GLU A 61 -13.89 -4.74 9.39
CA GLU A 61 -14.19 -3.38 9.84
C GLU A 61 -13.57 -3.06 11.20
N GLU A 62 -13.59 -4.02 12.14
CA GLU A 62 -12.93 -3.90 13.44
C GLU A 62 -11.39 -3.83 13.28
N ALA A 63 -10.84 -4.54 12.29
CA ALA A 63 -9.45 -4.38 11.88
C ALA A 63 -9.18 -2.99 11.25
N GLY A 64 -10.20 -2.22 10.87
CA GLY A 64 -10.09 -0.85 10.38
C GLY A 64 -10.11 -0.72 8.85
N TYR A 65 -10.71 -1.70 8.15
CA TYR A 65 -10.84 -1.71 6.69
C TYR A 65 -12.32 -1.93 6.29
N GLY A 66 -12.78 -1.38 5.18
CA GLY A 66 -14.15 -1.66 4.73
C GLY A 66 -14.24 -2.99 4.00
N ALA A 67 -15.34 -3.74 4.12
CA ALA A 67 -15.54 -5.01 3.42
C ALA A 67 -16.96 -5.17 2.87
N SER A 68 -17.11 -5.80 1.70
CA SER A 68 -18.42 -6.13 1.11
C SER A 68 -18.36 -7.39 0.27
N VAL A 69 -19.41 -8.21 0.24
CA VAL A 69 -19.47 -9.43 -0.60
C VAL A 69 -19.41 -9.07 -2.09
N LYS A 70 -18.50 -9.71 -2.82
CA LYS A 70 -18.33 -9.55 -4.27
C LYS A 70 -19.35 -10.44 -4.98
N GLY A 71 -20.44 -9.85 -5.46
CA GLY A 71 -21.48 -10.54 -6.26
C GLY A 71 -22.82 -10.80 -5.57
N ALA A 72 -23.03 -10.36 -4.32
CA ALA A 72 -24.35 -10.46 -3.68
C ALA A 72 -25.36 -9.51 -4.34
N SER A 73 -26.20 -10.09 -5.20
CA SER A 73 -27.44 -9.56 -5.78
C SER A 73 -27.43 -8.07 -6.18
N THR A 74 -26.90 -7.81 -7.38
CA THR A 74 -27.30 -6.67 -8.21
C THR A 74 -28.80 -6.72 -8.61
N ALA A 75 -29.59 -7.66 -8.07
CA ALA A 75 -31.02 -7.80 -8.34
C ALA A 75 -31.93 -6.91 -7.48
N GLN A 76 -31.43 -6.28 -6.39
CA GLN A 76 -32.29 -5.48 -5.49
C GLN A 76 -31.88 -4.01 -5.32
N LYS A 77 -30.88 -3.55 -6.08
CA LYS A 77 -30.54 -2.11 -6.24
C LYS A 77 -30.50 -1.65 -7.71
N ALA A 78 -31.05 -2.45 -8.64
CA ALA A 78 -31.03 -2.14 -10.08
C ALA A 78 -32.05 -1.08 -10.55
N GLN A 79 -32.98 -0.62 -9.69
CA GLN A 79 -33.99 0.36 -10.12
C GLN A 79 -33.66 1.83 -9.79
N ALA A 80 -32.46 2.14 -9.27
CA ALA A 80 -32.10 3.54 -8.98
C ALA A 80 -30.66 3.98 -9.30
N ALA A 81 -29.80 3.14 -9.90
CA ALA A 81 -28.38 3.48 -10.00
C ALA A 81 -27.70 3.04 -11.32
N ALA A 82 -28.31 3.38 -12.46
CA ALA A 82 -27.68 3.21 -13.77
C ALA A 82 -26.42 4.07 -14.06
N PRO A 83 -26.07 5.13 -13.29
CA PRO A 83 -24.77 5.80 -13.45
C PRO A 83 -23.64 5.22 -12.57
N ALA A 84 -23.93 4.38 -11.57
CA ALA A 84 -23.01 4.16 -10.44
C ALA A 84 -21.90 3.12 -10.68
N ALA A 85 -22.09 2.15 -11.58
CA ALA A 85 -21.11 1.08 -11.79
C ALA A 85 -19.85 1.56 -12.56
N ALA A 86 -20.03 2.36 -13.62
CA ALA A 86 -18.92 3.00 -14.34
C ALA A 86 -18.25 4.11 -13.48
N GLN A 87 -18.99 4.73 -12.57
CA GLN A 87 -18.45 5.71 -11.62
C GLN A 87 -17.66 5.05 -10.48
N ALA A 88 -18.01 3.83 -10.05
CA ALA A 88 -17.29 3.10 -9.01
C ALA A 88 -15.90 2.64 -9.49
N GLU A 89 -15.78 2.10 -10.70
CA GLU A 89 -14.48 1.70 -11.28
C GLU A 89 -13.57 2.92 -11.53
N ASN A 90 -14.11 4.03 -12.06
CA ASN A 90 -13.35 5.27 -12.24
C ASN A 90 -12.95 5.93 -10.91
N ALA A 91 -13.77 5.81 -9.86
CA ALA A 91 -13.45 6.32 -8.53
C ALA A 91 -12.36 5.49 -7.82
N GLU A 92 -12.34 4.17 -8.02
CA GLU A 92 -11.26 3.29 -7.51
C GLU A 92 -9.92 3.56 -8.21
N ASP A 93 -9.93 3.80 -9.52
CA ASP A 93 -8.73 4.18 -10.27
C ASP A 93 -8.15 5.53 -9.82
N ASP A 94 -9.02 6.50 -9.55
CA ASP A 94 -8.61 7.80 -9.02
C ASP A 94 -8.10 7.68 -7.57
N ALA A 95 -8.64 6.77 -6.76
CA ALA A 95 -8.18 6.52 -5.39
C ALA A 95 -6.76 5.91 -5.32
N ALA A 96 -6.45 4.92 -6.15
CA ALA A 96 -5.12 4.31 -6.22
C ALA A 96 -4.06 5.30 -6.72
N GLY A 97 -4.39 6.09 -7.76
CA GLY A 97 -3.52 7.16 -8.26
C GLY A 97 -3.29 8.28 -7.24
N LYS A 98 -4.32 8.68 -6.49
CA LYS A 98 -4.21 9.64 -5.38
C LYS A 98 -3.30 9.14 -4.27
N ALA A 99 -3.36 7.86 -3.92
CA ALA A 99 -2.51 7.27 -2.87
C ALA A 99 -1.01 7.34 -3.24
N ILE A 100 -0.65 6.98 -4.47
CA ILE A 100 0.75 7.08 -4.96
C ILE A 100 1.20 8.54 -5.00
N ARG A 101 0.34 9.45 -5.46
CA ARG A 101 0.65 10.89 -5.53
C ARG A 101 0.84 11.50 -4.13
N ALA A 102 0.01 11.13 -3.16
CA ALA A 102 0.17 11.52 -1.76
C ALA A 102 1.50 11.01 -1.18
N MET A 103 1.88 9.78 -1.49
CA MET A 103 3.16 9.21 -1.06
C MET A 103 4.36 9.92 -1.67
N ARG A 104 4.26 10.30 -2.96
CA ARG A 104 5.28 11.12 -3.65
C ARG A 104 5.43 12.50 -3.00
N THR A 105 4.32 13.19 -2.74
CA THR A 105 4.35 14.51 -2.07
C THR A 105 4.99 14.39 -0.69
N ARG A 106 4.64 13.34 0.05
CA ARG A 106 5.24 13.05 1.35
C ARG A 106 6.74 12.83 1.28
N LEU A 107 7.20 12.06 0.29
CA LEU A 107 8.62 11.83 0.05
C LEU A 107 9.36 13.12 -0.30
N LEU A 108 8.80 13.94 -1.19
CA LEU A 108 9.41 15.21 -1.58
C LEU A 108 9.55 16.18 -0.40
N ILE A 109 8.52 16.32 0.43
CA ILE A 109 8.60 17.14 1.64
C ILE A 109 9.65 16.56 2.60
N SER A 110 9.67 15.24 2.78
CA SER A 110 10.65 14.60 3.67
C SER A 110 12.09 14.86 3.22
N ILE A 111 12.38 14.70 1.93
CA ILE A 111 13.72 14.98 1.36
C ILE A 111 14.06 16.47 1.48
N LEU A 112 13.11 17.36 1.17
CA LEU A 112 13.31 18.82 1.22
C LEU A 112 13.77 19.30 2.60
N PHE A 113 13.26 18.71 3.68
CA PHE A 113 13.65 19.04 5.05
C PHE A 113 14.80 18.18 5.58
N LEU A 114 14.96 16.95 5.09
CA LEU A 114 16.06 16.06 5.48
C LEU A 114 17.41 16.59 5.02
N VAL A 115 17.50 17.07 3.77
CA VAL A 115 18.77 17.56 3.21
C VAL A 115 19.37 18.70 4.05
N PRO A 116 18.62 19.77 4.39
CA PRO A 116 19.08 20.78 5.34
C PRO A 116 19.42 20.22 6.72
N THR A 117 18.62 19.28 7.24
CA THR A 117 18.87 18.66 8.56
C THR A 117 20.22 17.93 8.60
N VAL A 118 20.52 17.14 7.56
CA VAL A 118 21.80 16.42 7.42
C VAL A 118 22.95 17.40 7.22
N ALA A 119 22.76 18.44 6.41
CA ALA A 119 23.78 19.48 6.20
C ALA A 119 24.14 20.21 7.52
N VAL A 120 23.14 20.52 8.35
CA VAL A 120 23.37 21.14 9.66
C VAL A 120 24.03 20.15 10.62
N SER A 121 23.43 18.99 10.83
CA SER A 121 23.91 17.99 11.80
C SER A 121 25.31 17.46 11.50
N MET A 122 25.65 17.24 10.22
CA MET A 122 26.97 16.76 9.79
C MET A 122 27.95 17.89 9.45
N SER A 123 27.66 19.13 9.84
CA SER A 123 28.48 20.30 9.43
C SER A 123 29.95 20.18 9.83
N HIS A 124 30.25 19.71 11.05
CA HIS A 124 31.63 19.46 11.49
C HIS A 124 32.34 18.36 10.67
N THR A 125 31.64 17.26 10.35
CA THR A 125 32.20 16.15 9.56
C THR A 125 32.45 16.57 8.11
N PHE A 126 31.51 17.29 7.50
CA PHE A 126 31.65 17.80 6.13
C PHE A 126 32.76 18.85 6.02
N ALA A 127 32.91 19.72 7.02
CA ALA A 127 34.05 20.63 7.09
C ALA A 127 35.38 19.87 7.19
N ALA A 128 35.45 18.80 7.99
CA ALA A 128 36.63 17.95 8.09
C ALA A 128 36.97 17.22 6.77
N TRP A 129 35.98 16.97 5.91
CA TRP A 129 36.16 16.41 4.57
C TRP A 129 36.48 17.47 3.49
N GLY A 130 36.67 18.74 3.88
CA GLY A 130 37.07 19.82 2.98
C GLY A 130 35.92 20.55 2.29
N ILE A 131 34.67 20.35 2.72
CA ILE A 131 33.52 21.12 2.22
C ILE A 131 33.48 22.45 2.98
N PRO A 132 33.64 23.61 2.30
CA PRO A 132 33.70 24.89 2.98
C PRO A 132 32.31 25.30 3.48
N TYR A 133 32.21 25.62 4.76
CA TYR A 133 31.05 26.29 5.35
C TYR A 133 31.32 27.80 5.41
N ALA A 134 30.27 28.59 5.19
CA ALA A 134 30.37 30.04 5.32
C ALA A 134 30.78 30.42 6.77
N PRO A 135 31.65 31.42 6.98
CA PRO A 135 32.06 31.85 8.32
C PRO A 135 30.87 32.17 9.23
N ALA A 136 29.85 32.86 8.70
CA ALA A 136 28.62 33.15 9.42
C ALA A 136 27.86 31.88 9.88
N PHE A 137 27.97 30.77 9.16
CA PHE A 137 27.37 29.50 9.59
C PHE A 137 28.11 28.92 10.80
N ILE A 138 29.45 28.93 10.75
CA ILE A 138 30.30 28.46 11.83
C ILE A 138 30.03 29.27 13.10
N ASP A 139 29.98 30.59 12.99
CA ASP A 139 29.76 31.48 14.13
C ASP A 139 28.37 31.31 14.78
N ILE A 140 27.36 30.87 14.03
CA ILE A 140 25.98 30.68 14.50
C ILE A 140 25.75 29.27 15.08
N PHE A 141 26.42 28.26 14.54
CA PHE A 141 26.10 26.86 14.83
C PHE A 141 27.20 26.11 15.58
N TRP A 142 28.43 26.60 15.57
CA TRP A 142 29.56 25.92 16.22
C TRP A 142 29.84 26.53 17.60
N GLY A 143 30.36 25.69 18.50
CA GLY A 143 30.69 26.07 19.88
C GLY A 143 29.60 25.72 20.88
N ALA A 144 29.99 25.51 22.14
CA ALA A 144 29.07 25.15 23.22
C ALA A 144 28.02 26.24 23.46
N GLU A 145 28.39 27.52 23.30
CA GLU A 145 27.48 28.67 23.47
C GLU A 145 26.31 28.65 22.46
N ASN A 146 26.56 28.11 21.27
CA ASN A 146 25.58 28.04 20.18
C ASN A 146 24.87 26.68 20.08
N ALA A 147 25.20 25.72 20.95
CA ALA A 147 24.69 24.35 20.88
C ALA A 147 23.14 24.30 20.95
N LEU A 148 22.52 25.23 21.68
CA LEU A 148 21.07 25.33 21.76
C LEU A 148 20.44 25.78 20.43
N THR A 149 21.03 26.78 19.76
CA THR A 149 20.60 27.25 18.43
C THR A 149 20.71 26.13 17.40
N PHE A 150 21.83 25.40 17.44
CA PHE A 150 22.06 24.22 16.62
C PHE A 150 21.00 23.14 16.81
N ALA A 151 20.66 22.82 18.06
CA ALA A 151 19.60 21.86 18.39
C ALA A 151 18.21 22.32 17.95
N LEU A 152 17.89 23.60 18.15
CA LEU A 152 16.58 24.17 17.84
C LEU A 152 16.31 24.15 16.33
N VAL A 153 17.30 24.49 15.51
CA VAL A 153 17.18 24.42 14.05
C VAL A 153 16.94 22.99 13.58
N GLN A 154 17.70 22.02 14.10
CA GLN A 154 17.46 20.61 13.77
C GLN A 154 16.06 20.14 14.19
N PHE A 155 15.64 20.49 15.41
CA PHE A 155 14.29 20.17 15.90
C PHE A 155 13.21 20.74 14.98
N LEU A 156 13.31 22.02 14.59
CA LEU A 156 12.36 22.67 13.69
C LEU A 156 12.31 21.98 12.32
N LEU A 157 13.46 21.61 11.76
CA LEU A 157 13.54 20.97 10.45
C LEU A 157 12.95 19.55 10.44
N ILE A 158 13.04 18.81 11.54
CA ILE A 158 12.48 17.44 11.60
C ILE A 158 10.96 17.42 11.79
N LEU A 159 10.35 18.46 12.37
CA LEU A 159 8.91 18.49 12.64
C LEU A 159 8.04 18.29 11.38
N PRO A 160 8.28 18.99 10.24
CA PRO A 160 7.57 18.72 8.99
C PRO A 160 7.71 17.28 8.51
N ILE A 161 8.92 16.70 8.64
CA ILE A 161 9.17 15.31 8.27
C ILE A 161 8.29 14.40 9.13
N MET A 162 8.33 14.55 10.45
CA MET A 162 7.54 13.71 11.36
C MET A 162 6.03 13.86 11.11
N TYR A 163 5.54 15.07 10.88
CA TYR A 163 4.12 15.36 10.68
C TYR A 163 3.55 14.70 9.40
N VAL A 164 4.24 14.88 8.28
CA VAL A 164 3.81 14.28 7.00
C VAL A 164 3.88 12.76 7.06
N ASN A 165 4.77 12.23 7.91
CA ASN A 165 4.94 10.81 8.14
C ASN A 165 4.17 10.23 9.34
N ARG A 166 3.20 10.99 9.91
CA ARG A 166 2.44 10.62 11.12
C ARG A 166 1.84 9.21 11.10
N THR A 167 1.50 8.70 9.92
CA THR A 167 0.90 7.37 9.73
C THR A 167 1.77 6.25 10.30
N TYR A 168 3.11 6.36 10.24
CA TYR A 168 3.99 5.33 10.81
C TYR A 168 3.91 5.27 12.33
N TYR A 169 3.76 6.43 12.99
CA TYR A 169 3.60 6.48 14.43
C TYR A 169 2.23 5.95 14.84
N VAL A 170 1.15 6.44 14.22
CA VAL A 170 -0.22 6.01 14.54
C VAL A 170 -0.36 4.50 14.36
N ASN A 171 0.04 3.96 13.21
CA ASN A 171 -0.04 2.53 12.95
C ASN A 171 0.93 1.75 13.81
N GLY A 172 2.16 2.23 13.98
CA GLY A 172 3.20 1.57 14.74
C GLY A 172 2.82 1.36 16.20
N PHE A 173 2.37 2.44 16.87
CA PHE A 173 1.90 2.37 18.26
C PHE A 173 0.62 1.57 18.39
N ARG A 174 -0.35 1.74 17.47
CA ARG A 174 -1.57 0.92 17.49
C ARG A 174 -1.25 -0.56 17.40
N ASN A 175 -0.43 -1.00 16.45
CA ASN A 175 -0.08 -2.41 16.27
C ASN A 175 0.72 -2.98 17.43
N LEU A 176 1.58 -2.17 18.05
CA LEU A 176 2.31 -2.56 19.25
C LEU A 176 1.37 -2.84 20.42
N LEU A 177 0.41 -1.94 20.67
CA LEU A 177 -0.58 -2.08 21.75
C LEU A 177 -1.51 -3.29 21.56
N HIS A 178 -1.78 -3.69 20.31
CA HIS A 178 -2.57 -4.87 19.99
C HIS A 178 -1.74 -6.18 19.94
N GLY A 179 -0.48 -6.15 20.39
CA GLY A 179 0.37 -7.35 20.46
C GLY A 179 0.80 -7.91 19.11
N ALA A 180 0.74 -7.11 18.04
CA ALA A 180 1.10 -7.51 16.68
C ALA A 180 2.11 -6.55 16.05
N PRO A 181 3.33 -6.42 16.63
CA PRO A 181 4.34 -5.48 16.14
C PRO A 181 4.73 -5.78 14.69
N ASN A 182 4.97 -4.72 13.93
CA ASN A 182 5.39 -4.79 12.52
C ASN A 182 6.47 -3.74 12.20
N MET A 183 6.81 -3.61 10.92
CA MET A 183 7.80 -2.62 10.45
C MET A 183 7.46 -1.18 10.91
N ASP A 184 6.17 -0.80 10.91
CA ASP A 184 5.75 0.54 11.37
C ASP A 184 5.97 0.72 12.88
N SER A 185 5.82 -0.34 13.68
CA SER A 185 6.08 -0.29 15.13
C SER A 185 7.55 0.03 15.42
N LEU A 186 8.48 -0.63 14.73
CA LEU A 186 9.91 -0.39 14.94
C LEU A 186 10.28 1.04 14.52
N VAL A 187 9.86 1.45 13.32
CA VAL A 187 10.10 2.80 12.77
C VAL A 187 9.53 3.88 13.69
N GLY A 188 8.29 3.68 14.17
CA GLY A 188 7.62 4.61 15.07
C GLY A 188 8.33 4.74 16.42
N ILE A 189 8.73 3.62 17.04
CA ILE A 189 9.45 3.64 18.33
C ILE A 189 10.84 4.27 18.16
N GLY A 190 11.62 3.83 17.16
CA GLY A 190 12.99 4.30 16.96
C GLY A 190 13.05 5.80 16.66
N SER A 191 12.24 6.27 15.70
CA SER A 191 12.19 7.69 15.34
C SER A 191 11.65 8.56 16.49
N MET A 192 10.62 8.10 17.21
CA MET A 192 10.09 8.83 18.36
C MET A 192 11.09 8.86 19.52
N ALA A 193 11.80 7.76 19.80
CA ALA A 193 12.82 7.71 20.83
C ALA A 193 13.98 8.69 20.52
N SER A 194 14.44 8.74 19.27
CA SER A 194 15.42 9.74 18.81
C SER A 194 14.92 11.18 19.02
N ALA A 195 13.68 11.48 18.63
CA ALA A 195 13.11 12.82 18.76
C ALA A 195 12.94 13.24 20.24
N LEU A 196 12.45 12.33 21.09
CA LEU A 196 12.28 12.58 22.53
C LEU A 196 13.62 12.75 23.23
N PHE A 197 14.63 11.95 22.88
CA PHE A 197 15.97 12.10 23.42
C PHE A 197 16.60 13.43 22.99
N GLY A 198 16.48 13.81 21.72
CA GLY A 198 16.96 15.12 21.25
C GLY A 198 16.26 16.28 21.98
N ALA A 199 14.96 16.18 22.23
CA ALA A 199 14.23 17.18 23.01
C ALA A 199 14.72 17.23 24.46
N PHE A 200 15.00 16.08 25.08
CA PHE A 200 15.61 16.00 26.41
C PHE A 200 17.01 16.62 26.43
N ALA A 201 17.87 16.30 25.47
CA ALA A 201 19.20 16.87 25.32
C ALA A 201 19.13 18.40 25.16
N MET A 202 18.16 18.91 24.39
CA MET A 202 17.90 20.34 24.26
C MET A 202 17.58 21.01 25.60
N LEU A 203 16.73 20.39 26.42
CA LEU A 203 16.42 20.90 27.76
C LEU A 203 17.64 20.87 28.68
N ARG A 204 18.47 19.82 28.63
CA ARG A 204 19.72 19.72 29.41
C ARG A 204 20.74 20.77 29.00
N MET A 205 20.89 21.05 27.71
CA MET A 205 21.74 22.14 27.23
C MET A 205 21.23 23.51 27.66
N SER A 206 19.91 23.75 27.61
CA SER A 206 19.32 24.99 28.10
C SER A 206 19.59 25.18 29.60
N TYR A 207 19.50 24.12 30.40
CA TYR A 207 19.90 24.15 31.81
C TYR A 207 21.39 24.43 31.99
N GLY A 208 22.26 23.77 31.20
CA GLY A 208 23.71 23.97 31.22
C GLY A 208 24.11 25.41 30.91
N LEU A 209 23.57 26.00 29.84
CA LEU A 209 23.76 27.42 29.52
C LEU A 209 23.29 28.33 30.67
N GLY A 210 22.12 28.05 31.26
CA GLY A 210 21.57 28.85 32.35
C GLY A 210 22.40 28.84 33.63
N HIS A 211 23.21 27.80 33.86
CA HIS A 211 24.07 27.65 35.03
C HIS A 211 25.58 27.81 34.72
N GLY A 212 25.93 28.17 33.47
CA GLY A 212 27.31 28.33 33.04
C GLY A 212 28.11 27.03 32.88
N ASP A 213 27.44 25.86 32.84
CA ASP A 213 28.07 24.56 32.64
C ASP A 213 28.24 24.25 31.15
N LEU A 214 29.34 24.75 30.60
CA LEU A 214 29.70 24.56 29.18
C LEU A 214 30.14 23.12 28.88
N ALA A 215 30.63 22.37 29.87
CA ALA A 215 31.06 20.98 29.67
C ALA A 215 29.84 20.09 29.41
N LEU A 216 28.80 20.25 30.23
CA LEU A 216 27.53 19.55 30.05
C LEU A 216 26.87 19.90 28.72
N THR A 217 26.94 21.18 28.34
CA THR A 217 26.39 21.66 27.07
C THR A 217 27.12 21.04 25.87
N ALA A 218 28.44 20.96 25.92
CA ALA A 218 29.25 20.35 24.86
C ALA A 218 28.95 18.85 24.72
N GLU A 219 28.80 18.13 25.83
CA GLU A 219 28.46 16.70 25.83
C GLU A 219 27.13 16.42 25.13
N TYR A 220 26.06 17.11 25.54
CA TYR A 220 24.73 16.94 24.94
C TYR A 220 24.61 17.54 23.54
N GLY A 221 25.41 18.56 23.21
CA GLY A 221 25.44 19.18 21.88
C GLY A 221 25.93 18.25 20.76
N THR A 222 26.72 17.24 21.11
CA THR A 222 27.17 16.22 20.15
C THR A 222 26.19 15.06 19.97
N ASN A 223 25.27 14.86 20.93
CA ASN A 223 24.39 13.70 21.00
C ASN A 223 22.91 14.10 20.87
N LEU A 224 22.51 14.69 19.73
CA LEU A 224 21.13 15.19 19.55
C LEU A 224 20.18 14.21 18.86
N TYR A 225 20.67 13.35 17.98
CA TYR A 225 19.89 12.33 17.24
C TYR A 225 18.63 12.82 16.49
N PHE A 226 18.39 14.13 16.38
CA PHE A 226 17.25 14.67 15.63
C PHE A 226 17.30 14.27 14.16
N GLU A 227 18.49 14.32 13.54
CA GLU A 227 18.73 13.81 12.19
C GLU A 227 18.19 12.38 12.03
N SER A 228 18.47 11.50 12.99
CA SER A 228 18.10 10.09 12.91
C SER A 228 16.58 9.91 12.97
N ALA A 229 15.88 10.74 13.78
CA ALA A 229 14.42 10.75 13.82
C ALA A 229 13.80 11.02 12.43
N GLY A 230 14.33 12.00 11.70
CA GLY A 230 13.88 12.34 10.35
C GLY A 230 14.35 11.34 9.28
N MET A 231 15.61 10.90 9.36
CA MET A 231 16.26 10.02 8.39
C MET A 231 15.57 8.66 8.33
N ILE A 232 15.35 8.02 9.49
CA ILE A 232 14.68 6.70 9.60
C ILE A 232 13.38 6.69 8.81
N VAL A 233 12.53 7.67 9.09
CA VAL A 233 11.18 7.78 8.55
C VAL A 233 11.20 8.16 7.06
N THR A 234 12.17 8.96 6.63
CA THR A 234 12.34 9.33 5.23
C THR A 234 12.79 8.14 4.39
N LEU A 235 13.79 7.37 4.83
CA LEU A 235 14.31 6.20 4.10
C LEU A 235 13.24 5.10 3.95
N ILE A 236 12.45 4.85 4.99
CA ILE A 236 11.33 3.91 4.91
C ILE A 236 10.27 4.39 3.91
N THR A 237 10.03 5.69 3.83
CA THR A 237 9.11 6.27 2.84
C THR A 237 9.63 6.12 1.42
N VAL A 238 10.95 6.23 1.20
CA VAL A 238 11.55 5.89 -0.10
C VAL A 238 11.24 4.44 -0.46
N GLY A 239 11.51 3.50 0.44
CA GLY A 239 11.24 2.07 0.22
C GLY A 239 9.78 1.79 -0.13
N LYS A 240 8.84 2.29 0.68
CA LYS A 240 7.40 2.13 0.43
C LYS A 240 6.94 2.79 -0.86
N TYR A 241 7.53 3.92 -1.25
CA TYR A 241 7.23 4.57 -2.53
C TYR A 241 7.70 3.73 -3.72
N LEU A 242 8.90 3.17 -3.66
CA LEU A 242 9.41 2.26 -4.69
C LEU A 242 8.53 1.00 -4.79
N GLU A 243 8.12 0.42 -3.65
CA GLU A 243 7.22 -0.73 -3.60
C GLU A 243 5.85 -0.41 -4.23
N ALA A 244 5.25 0.71 -3.85
CA ALA A 244 3.96 1.14 -4.39
C ALA A 244 4.04 1.43 -5.89
N ARG A 245 5.14 2.03 -6.35
CA ARG A 245 5.38 2.29 -7.78
C ARG A 245 5.52 0.99 -8.58
N ALA A 246 6.29 0.02 -8.09
CA ALA A 246 6.46 -1.28 -8.74
C ALA A 246 5.14 -2.05 -8.85
N LYS A 247 4.31 -2.01 -7.80
CA LYS A 247 2.95 -2.60 -7.81
C LYS A 247 1.98 -1.85 -8.72
N GLY A 248 2.08 -0.52 -8.78
CA GLY A 248 1.27 0.30 -9.68
C GLY A 248 1.45 -0.13 -11.13
N GLN A 249 2.70 -0.31 -11.58
CA GLN A 249 3.01 -0.73 -12.95
C GLN A 249 2.41 -2.09 -13.32
N THR A 250 2.43 -3.05 -12.40
CA THR A 250 1.81 -4.37 -12.62
C THR A 250 0.28 -4.30 -12.63
N THR A 251 -0.30 -3.47 -11.76
CA THR A 251 -1.76 -3.22 -11.75
C THR A 251 -2.23 -2.55 -13.04
N ASP A 252 -1.45 -1.64 -13.60
CA ASP A 252 -1.80 -0.94 -14.85
C ASP A 252 -1.86 -1.90 -16.04
N ALA A 253 -1.02 -2.94 -16.07
CA ALA A 253 -1.08 -3.98 -17.10
C ALA A 253 -2.37 -4.82 -16.98
N LEU A 254 -2.80 -5.17 -15.76
CA LEU A 254 -4.08 -5.86 -15.52
C LEU A 254 -5.27 -4.99 -15.92
N ARG A 255 -5.23 -3.69 -15.59
CA ARG A 255 -6.25 -2.72 -16.00
C ARG A 255 -6.36 -2.58 -17.52
N ALA A 256 -5.24 -2.64 -18.23
CA ALA A 256 -5.26 -2.63 -19.69
C ALA A 256 -6.06 -3.82 -20.25
N LEU A 257 -6.01 -4.99 -19.60
CA LEU A 257 -6.85 -6.14 -19.94
C LEU A 257 -8.33 -5.88 -19.61
N MET A 258 -8.64 -5.22 -18.49
CA MET A 258 -10.02 -4.88 -18.14
C MET A 258 -10.67 -3.92 -19.12
N LYS A 259 -9.90 -2.98 -19.69
CA LYS A 259 -10.37 -2.06 -20.74
C LYS A 259 -10.75 -2.75 -22.06
N LEU A 260 -10.41 -4.04 -22.23
CA LEU A 260 -10.82 -4.81 -23.40
C LEU A 260 -12.29 -5.24 -23.34
N ALA A 261 -12.92 -5.26 -22.15
CA ALA A 261 -14.32 -5.59 -22.01
C ALA A 261 -15.21 -4.34 -22.24
N PRO A 262 -16.13 -4.35 -23.23
CA PRO A 262 -17.11 -3.29 -23.41
C PRO A 262 -18.02 -3.13 -22.18
N GLN A 263 -18.42 -1.90 -21.86
CA GLN A 263 -19.42 -1.65 -20.81
C GLN A 263 -20.86 -1.64 -21.32
N GLU A 264 -21.04 -1.42 -22.62
CA GLU A 264 -22.34 -1.38 -23.30
C GLU A 264 -22.38 -2.38 -24.47
N ALA A 265 -23.57 -2.89 -24.76
CA ALA A 265 -23.85 -3.77 -25.88
C ALA A 265 -25.15 -3.37 -26.57
N THR A 266 -25.23 -3.57 -27.89
CA THR A 266 -26.46 -3.35 -28.65
C THR A 266 -27.21 -4.67 -28.79
N VAL A 267 -28.38 -4.77 -28.18
CA VAL A 267 -29.27 -5.94 -28.24
C VAL A 267 -30.40 -5.69 -29.23
N LEU A 268 -30.79 -6.73 -29.95
CA LEU A 268 -31.94 -6.73 -30.83
C LEU A 268 -33.15 -7.33 -30.09
N LEU A 269 -34.11 -6.48 -29.72
CA LEU A 269 -35.36 -6.85 -29.04
C LEU A 269 -36.54 -6.47 -29.94
N ASP A 270 -37.36 -7.44 -30.33
CA ASP A 270 -38.53 -7.24 -31.20
C ASP A 270 -38.23 -6.47 -32.50
N GLY A 271 -37.03 -6.66 -33.07
CA GLY A 271 -36.57 -5.99 -34.28
C GLY A 271 -36.04 -4.57 -34.08
N VAL A 272 -36.01 -4.07 -32.85
CA VAL A 272 -35.43 -2.77 -32.48
C VAL A 272 -34.07 -2.97 -31.81
N GLU A 273 -33.08 -2.20 -32.26
CA GLU A 273 -31.76 -2.17 -31.63
C GLU A 273 -31.79 -1.25 -30.40
N LEU A 274 -31.42 -1.79 -29.23
CA LEU A 274 -31.33 -1.03 -27.98
C LEU A 274 -29.95 -1.21 -27.36
N THR A 275 -29.31 -0.10 -26.98
CA THR A 275 -28.05 -0.14 -26.25
C THR A 275 -28.33 -0.34 -24.77
N VAL A 276 -27.80 -1.43 -24.19
CA VAL A 276 -27.93 -1.78 -22.78
C VAL A 276 -26.54 -1.96 -22.14
N PRO A 277 -26.42 -1.80 -20.81
CA PRO A 277 -25.22 -2.20 -20.09
C PRO A 277 -24.97 -3.70 -20.25
N VAL A 278 -23.70 -4.11 -20.38
CA VAL A 278 -23.32 -5.55 -20.51
C VAL A 278 -23.78 -6.38 -19.31
N SER A 279 -23.92 -5.77 -18.13
CA SER A 279 -24.44 -6.42 -16.93
C SER A 279 -25.94 -6.77 -16.99
N ALA A 280 -26.68 -6.20 -17.93
CA ALA A 280 -28.11 -6.49 -18.14
C ALA A 280 -28.35 -7.60 -19.17
N LEU A 281 -27.30 -8.10 -19.83
CA LEU A 281 -27.42 -9.15 -20.84
C LEU A 281 -27.74 -10.51 -20.21
N ALA A 282 -28.65 -11.24 -20.84
CA ALA A 282 -28.98 -12.62 -20.52
C ALA A 282 -28.47 -13.58 -21.61
N ALA A 283 -28.22 -14.82 -21.23
CA ALA A 283 -27.96 -15.88 -22.20
C ALA A 283 -29.19 -16.05 -23.10
N GLY A 284 -28.97 -16.13 -24.41
CA GLY A 284 -30.04 -16.15 -25.42
C GLY A 284 -30.32 -14.80 -26.09
N ASP A 285 -29.82 -13.69 -25.54
CA ASP A 285 -29.99 -12.38 -26.18
C ASP A 285 -29.29 -12.32 -27.55
N THR A 286 -29.93 -11.67 -28.52
CA THR A 286 -29.34 -11.43 -29.84
C THR A 286 -28.63 -10.09 -29.84
N ILE A 287 -27.31 -10.10 -30.05
CA ILE A 287 -26.46 -8.92 -29.95
C ILE A 287 -25.96 -8.55 -31.34
N VAL A 288 -25.99 -7.25 -31.65
CA VAL A 288 -25.52 -6.68 -32.91
C VAL A 288 -24.16 -6.03 -32.68
N VAL A 289 -23.14 -6.48 -33.42
CA VAL A 289 -21.78 -5.91 -33.36
C VAL A 289 -21.39 -5.40 -34.74
N ARG A 290 -21.09 -4.11 -34.81
CA ARG A 290 -20.65 -3.43 -36.03
C ARG A 290 -19.13 -3.59 -36.25
N PRO A 291 -18.63 -3.40 -37.49
CA PRO A 291 -17.20 -3.36 -37.77
C PRO A 291 -16.45 -2.39 -36.85
N GLY A 292 -15.29 -2.80 -36.35
CA GLY A 292 -14.44 -2.06 -35.42
C GLY A 292 -14.87 -2.15 -33.95
N ALA A 293 -16.08 -2.62 -33.65
CA ALA A 293 -16.55 -2.79 -32.27
C ALA A 293 -16.03 -4.09 -31.65
N ARG A 294 -15.89 -4.09 -30.32
CA ARG A 294 -15.51 -5.28 -29.55
C ARG A 294 -16.72 -6.13 -29.23
N ILE A 295 -16.50 -7.45 -29.15
CA ILE A 295 -17.53 -8.42 -28.81
C ILE A 295 -17.70 -8.43 -27.28
N PRO A 296 -18.91 -8.11 -26.75
CA PRO A 296 -19.09 -7.87 -25.31
C PRO A 296 -19.19 -9.14 -24.47
N VAL A 297 -19.74 -10.22 -25.02
CA VAL A 297 -19.99 -11.50 -24.34
C VAL A 297 -19.71 -12.65 -25.30
N ASP A 298 -19.53 -13.86 -24.76
CA ASP A 298 -19.31 -15.03 -25.62
C ASP A 298 -20.62 -15.44 -26.28
N GLY A 299 -20.55 -15.91 -27.52
CA GLY A 299 -21.75 -16.37 -28.21
C GLY A 299 -21.50 -17.15 -29.48
N THR A 300 -22.59 -17.47 -30.17
CA THR A 300 -22.58 -18.21 -31.45
C THR A 300 -23.22 -17.37 -32.54
N VAL A 301 -22.65 -17.36 -33.73
CA VAL A 301 -23.18 -16.61 -34.89
C VAL A 301 -24.27 -17.47 -35.56
N PRO A 302 -25.57 -17.14 -35.46
CA PRO A 302 -26.61 -17.86 -36.18
C PRO A 302 -26.54 -17.60 -37.69
N GLU A 303 -26.23 -16.36 -38.11
CA GLU A 303 -26.21 -15.95 -39.51
C GLU A 303 -25.17 -14.84 -39.76
N GLY A 304 -24.48 -14.91 -40.90
CA GLY A 304 -23.49 -13.91 -41.33
C GLY A 304 -22.07 -14.47 -41.49
N THR A 305 -21.21 -13.67 -42.12
CA THR A 305 -19.78 -13.94 -42.28
C THR A 305 -18.99 -12.72 -41.86
N THR A 306 -17.95 -12.92 -41.05
CA THR A 306 -17.11 -11.83 -40.51
C THR A 306 -15.68 -12.31 -40.35
N SER A 307 -14.75 -11.37 -40.25
CA SER A 307 -13.42 -11.64 -39.70
C SER A 307 -13.33 -11.04 -38.29
N VAL A 308 -12.79 -11.82 -37.35
CA VAL A 308 -12.65 -11.44 -35.93
C VAL A 308 -11.18 -11.47 -35.56
N ASP A 309 -10.69 -10.36 -34.99
CA ASP A 309 -9.38 -10.29 -34.38
C ASP A 309 -9.43 -10.92 -32.97
N GLU A 310 -8.88 -12.12 -32.84
CA GLU A 310 -8.77 -12.84 -31.57
C GLU A 310 -7.41 -12.65 -30.88
N SER A 311 -6.53 -11.77 -31.39
CA SER A 311 -5.15 -11.59 -30.89
C SER A 311 -5.06 -11.30 -29.40
N ALA A 312 -6.06 -10.59 -28.83
CA ALA A 312 -6.12 -10.28 -27.41
C ALA A 312 -6.38 -11.51 -26.51
N VAL A 313 -6.96 -12.59 -27.07
CA VAL A 313 -7.35 -13.80 -26.35
C VAL A 313 -6.42 -14.97 -26.70
N THR A 314 -6.13 -15.17 -27.99
CA THR A 314 -5.34 -16.30 -28.50
C THR A 314 -3.86 -15.95 -28.70
N GLY A 315 -3.52 -14.67 -28.86
CA GLY A 315 -2.18 -14.21 -29.22
C GLY A 315 -1.85 -14.32 -30.72
N GLU A 316 -2.77 -14.81 -31.54
CA GLU A 316 -2.57 -14.94 -32.99
C GLU A 316 -2.92 -13.63 -33.70
N SER A 317 -1.99 -13.08 -34.49
CA SER A 317 -2.16 -11.77 -35.16
C SER A 317 -3.06 -11.80 -36.39
N MET A 318 -3.39 -12.99 -36.91
CA MET A 318 -4.21 -13.14 -38.11
C MET A 318 -5.68 -13.21 -37.74
N PRO A 319 -6.54 -12.36 -38.33
CA PRO A 319 -7.98 -12.44 -38.12
C PRO A 319 -8.55 -13.81 -38.51
N VAL A 320 -9.43 -14.34 -37.67
CA VAL A 320 -10.09 -15.61 -37.90
C VAL A 320 -11.45 -15.36 -38.57
N ASN A 321 -11.68 -16.02 -39.69
CA ASN A 321 -12.98 -15.96 -40.36
C ASN A 321 -14.01 -16.75 -39.56
N LYS A 322 -15.18 -16.15 -39.33
CA LYS A 322 -16.33 -16.75 -38.66
C LYS A 322 -17.52 -16.79 -39.60
N THR A 323 -18.19 -17.92 -39.61
CA THR A 323 -19.38 -18.23 -40.39
C THR A 323 -20.53 -18.66 -39.48
N ALA A 324 -21.70 -18.90 -40.05
CA ALA A 324 -22.86 -19.39 -39.31
C ALA A 324 -22.52 -20.70 -38.58
N GLY A 325 -22.79 -20.74 -37.28
CA GLY A 325 -22.47 -21.84 -36.37
C GLY A 325 -21.19 -21.66 -35.55
N ASP A 326 -20.31 -20.73 -35.94
CA ASP A 326 -19.04 -20.51 -35.24
C ASP A 326 -19.23 -19.72 -33.93
N THR A 327 -18.30 -19.94 -33.00
CA THR A 327 -18.26 -19.23 -31.72
C THR A 327 -17.43 -17.96 -31.82
N VAL A 328 -17.89 -16.91 -31.13
CA VAL A 328 -17.21 -15.63 -30.98
C VAL A 328 -16.85 -15.41 -29.50
N PRO A 329 -15.56 -15.26 -29.16
CA PRO A 329 -15.14 -14.99 -27.78
C PRO A 329 -15.39 -13.52 -27.42
N SER A 330 -15.63 -13.25 -26.14
CA SER A 330 -15.65 -11.91 -25.56
C SER A 330 -14.27 -11.25 -25.58
N GLY A 331 -14.24 -9.93 -25.75
CA GLY A 331 -13.00 -9.12 -25.75
C GLY A 331 -12.28 -9.05 -27.10
N THR A 332 -12.66 -9.88 -28.06
CA THR A 332 -12.17 -9.84 -29.45
C THR A 332 -12.79 -8.67 -30.23
N GLN A 333 -12.21 -8.33 -31.37
CA GLN A 333 -12.70 -7.23 -32.20
C GLN A 333 -13.32 -7.75 -33.50
N ASN A 334 -14.52 -7.27 -33.81
CA ASN A 334 -15.10 -7.48 -35.13
C ASN A 334 -14.39 -6.57 -36.14
N ILE A 335 -13.83 -7.11 -37.22
CA ILE A 335 -13.12 -6.33 -38.24
C ILE A 335 -14.04 -5.99 -39.42
N GLU A 336 -14.76 -6.98 -39.96
CA GLU A 336 -15.51 -6.85 -41.21
C GLU A 336 -16.94 -7.33 -41.10
N GLY A 337 -17.87 -6.56 -41.65
CA GLY A 337 -19.28 -6.93 -41.65
C GLY A 337 -19.96 -6.68 -40.30
N THR A 338 -21.29 -6.56 -40.33
CA THR A 338 -22.09 -6.50 -39.10
C THR A 338 -22.54 -7.90 -38.77
N ILE A 339 -22.24 -8.37 -37.56
CA ILE A 339 -22.70 -9.68 -37.08
C ILE A 339 -23.85 -9.52 -36.12
N ARG A 340 -24.75 -10.50 -36.17
CA ARG A 340 -25.75 -10.77 -35.15
C ARG A 340 -25.37 -12.09 -34.53
N PHE A 341 -25.22 -12.14 -33.22
CA PHE A 341 -24.85 -13.37 -32.52
C PHE A 341 -25.72 -13.57 -31.28
N THR A 342 -25.91 -14.83 -30.90
CA THR A 342 -26.69 -15.20 -29.71
C THR A 342 -25.75 -15.40 -28.53
N ALA A 343 -26.01 -14.70 -27.42
CA ALA A 343 -25.22 -14.80 -26.20
C ALA A 343 -25.28 -16.22 -25.59
N THR A 344 -24.12 -16.82 -25.32
CA THR A 344 -24.02 -18.14 -24.66
C THR A 344 -23.48 -18.04 -23.24
N ARG A 345 -22.46 -17.21 -23.00
CA ARG A 345 -21.92 -16.94 -21.66
C ARG A 345 -21.85 -15.44 -21.42
N VAL A 346 -22.44 -14.99 -20.31
CA VAL A 346 -22.55 -13.57 -19.93
C VAL A 346 -21.97 -13.35 -18.53
N GLY A 347 -21.64 -12.10 -18.21
CA GLY A 347 -21.11 -11.74 -16.88
C GLY A 347 -19.80 -12.45 -16.53
N GLU A 348 -19.77 -13.11 -15.37
CA GLU A 348 -18.56 -13.73 -14.82
C GLU A 348 -18.09 -14.98 -15.58
N ASP A 349 -18.95 -15.55 -16.42
CA ASP A 349 -18.66 -16.78 -17.17
C ASP A 349 -18.03 -16.52 -18.54
N THR A 350 -17.85 -15.25 -18.93
CA THR A 350 -17.24 -14.86 -20.20
C THR A 350 -15.75 -15.23 -20.28
N THR A 351 -15.26 -15.55 -21.48
CA THR A 351 -13.86 -15.90 -21.74
C THR A 351 -12.90 -14.82 -21.21
N ILE A 352 -13.18 -13.54 -21.48
CA ILE A 352 -12.35 -12.43 -21.00
C ILE A 352 -12.34 -12.35 -19.47
N ARG A 353 -13.47 -12.61 -18.80
CA ARG A 353 -13.53 -12.58 -17.33
C ARG A 353 -12.83 -13.78 -16.71
N GLN A 354 -12.90 -14.96 -17.33
CA GLN A 354 -12.11 -16.11 -16.91
C GLN A 354 -10.61 -15.86 -17.03
N LEU A 355 -10.16 -15.24 -18.13
CA LEU A 355 -8.76 -14.82 -18.28
C LEU A 355 -8.36 -13.81 -17.21
N ILE A 356 -9.15 -12.75 -17.01
CA ILE A 356 -8.90 -11.75 -15.95
C ILE A 356 -8.83 -12.44 -14.59
N ARG A 357 -9.73 -13.38 -14.29
CA ARG A 357 -9.74 -14.15 -13.04
C ARG A 357 -8.49 -14.99 -12.87
N LEU A 358 -8.05 -15.70 -13.91
CA LEU A 358 -6.83 -16.52 -13.85
C LEU A 358 -5.59 -15.65 -13.61
N VAL A 359 -5.51 -14.50 -14.26
CA VAL A 359 -4.39 -13.57 -14.07
C VAL A 359 -4.46 -12.90 -12.69
N ASP A 360 -5.65 -12.52 -12.21
CA ASP A 360 -5.86 -11.99 -10.85
C ASP A 360 -5.46 -13.01 -9.77
N GLU A 361 -5.86 -14.27 -9.94
CA GLU A 361 -5.47 -15.38 -9.05
C GLU A 361 -3.95 -15.61 -9.06
N ALA A 362 -3.29 -15.50 -10.22
CA ALA A 362 -1.84 -15.62 -10.34
C ALA A 362 -1.10 -14.42 -9.73
N GLY A 363 -1.57 -13.20 -10.00
CA GLY A 363 -0.96 -11.93 -9.57
C GLY A 363 -1.17 -11.59 -8.09
N GLY A 364 -2.21 -12.14 -7.46
CA GLY A 364 -2.54 -11.92 -6.05
C GLY A 364 -1.65 -12.62 -5.04
N SER A 365 -0.76 -13.49 -5.50
CA SER A 365 0.20 -14.14 -4.61
C SER A 365 1.26 -13.14 -4.16
N LYS A 366 1.31 -12.88 -2.85
CA LYS A 366 2.36 -12.04 -2.23
C LYS A 366 3.74 -12.53 -2.70
N ALA A 367 4.59 -11.60 -3.14
CA ALA A 367 6.01 -11.89 -3.34
C ALA A 367 6.58 -12.55 -2.05
N PRO A 368 7.15 -13.77 -2.13
CA PRO A 368 7.62 -14.53 -0.96
C PRO A 368 8.57 -13.74 -0.04
N ILE A 369 9.33 -12.82 -0.62
CA ILE A 369 10.32 -11.96 0.05
C ILE A 369 9.67 -10.96 1.02
N ALA A 370 8.52 -10.37 0.68
CA ALA A 370 7.85 -9.40 1.57
C ALA A 370 7.32 -10.08 2.85
N ARG A 371 6.86 -11.33 2.75
CA ARG A 371 6.43 -12.13 3.91
C ARG A 371 7.57 -12.43 4.87
N LEU A 372 8.78 -12.63 4.35
CA LEU A 372 9.98 -12.88 5.15
C LEU A 372 10.36 -11.64 5.98
N ALA A 373 10.35 -10.45 5.38
CA ALA A 373 10.68 -9.21 6.08
C ALA A 373 9.74 -8.93 7.27
N ASP A 374 8.43 -9.10 7.08
CA ASP A 374 7.44 -8.92 8.16
C ASP A 374 7.59 -9.97 9.28
N ARG A 375 7.91 -11.22 8.92
CA ARG A 375 8.13 -12.29 9.91
C ARG A 375 9.40 -12.04 10.72
N VAL A 376 10.48 -11.58 10.08
CA VAL A 376 11.71 -11.18 10.76
C VAL A 376 11.43 -10.00 11.69
N ALA A 377 10.74 -8.97 11.23
CA ALA A 377 10.39 -7.82 12.07
C ALA A 377 9.54 -8.22 13.29
N GLY A 378 8.61 -9.15 13.13
CA GLY A 378 7.76 -9.65 14.23
C GLY A 378 8.52 -10.33 15.37
N VAL A 379 9.69 -10.92 15.09
CA VAL A 379 10.57 -11.52 16.13
C VAL A 379 11.64 -10.54 16.58
N PHE A 380 12.22 -9.79 15.64
CA PHE A 380 13.31 -8.87 15.90
C PHE A 380 12.90 -7.72 16.82
N VAL A 381 11.70 -7.14 16.63
CA VAL A 381 11.21 -6.01 17.45
C VAL A 381 11.12 -6.37 18.94
N PRO A 382 10.40 -7.44 19.37
CA PRO A 382 10.35 -7.81 20.77
C PRO A 382 11.73 -8.10 21.37
N VAL A 383 12.61 -8.77 20.63
CA VAL A 383 13.95 -9.14 21.09
C VAL A 383 14.80 -7.89 21.35
N VAL A 384 14.81 -6.93 20.41
CA VAL A 384 15.55 -5.68 20.56
C VAL A 384 15.03 -4.87 21.76
N ILE A 385 13.70 -4.77 21.91
CA ILE A 385 13.10 -4.06 23.06
C ILE A 385 13.51 -4.74 24.37
N ALA A 386 13.48 -6.07 24.43
CA ALA A 386 13.92 -6.81 25.62
C ALA A 386 15.40 -6.55 25.94
N ILE A 387 16.28 -6.58 24.93
CA ILE A 387 17.71 -6.28 25.10
C ILE A 387 17.91 -4.84 25.58
N ALA A 388 17.21 -3.87 24.99
CA ALA A 388 17.34 -2.46 25.35
C ALA A 388 16.91 -2.17 26.80
N LEU A 389 15.82 -2.81 27.25
CA LEU A 389 15.35 -2.73 28.63
C LEU A 389 16.27 -3.45 29.61
N LEU A 390 16.78 -4.63 29.25
CA LEU A 390 17.75 -5.37 30.07
C LEU A 390 19.04 -4.57 30.24
N ALA A 391 19.59 -4.02 29.16
CA ALA A 391 20.79 -3.21 29.20
C ALA A 391 20.62 -1.98 30.10
N GLY A 392 19.53 -1.23 29.93
CA GLY A 392 19.21 -0.09 30.80
C GLY A 392 19.04 -0.49 32.26
N GLY A 393 18.34 -1.59 32.53
CA GLY A 393 18.15 -2.13 33.87
C GLY A 393 19.46 -2.56 34.55
N ILE A 394 20.37 -3.20 33.81
CA ILE A 394 21.69 -3.60 34.32
C ILE A 394 22.51 -2.38 34.72
N TRP A 395 22.54 -1.33 33.89
CA TRP A 395 23.26 -0.10 34.21
C TRP A 395 22.70 0.60 35.46
N LEU A 396 21.39 0.62 35.63
CA LEU A 396 20.76 1.13 36.85
C LEU A 396 21.15 0.30 38.08
N MET A 397 21.17 -1.03 37.97
CA MET A 397 21.61 -1.91 39.06
C MET A 397 23.08 -1.74 39.42
N MET A 398 23.93 -1.35 38.46
CA MET A 398 25.34 -1.04 38.68
C MET A 398 25.60 0.36 39.25
N GLY A 399 24.54 1.15 39.51
CA GLY A 399 24.64 2.48 40.11
C GLY A 399 24.88 3.62 39.11
N ALA A 400 24.66 3.39 37.81
CA ALA A 400 24.72 4.47 36.82
C ALA A 400 23.56 5.47 36.98
N SER A 401 23.73 6.68 36.47
CA SER A 401 22.67 7.69 36.47
C SER A 401 21.49 7.24 35.59
N LEU A 402 20.29 7.73 35.93
CA LEU A 402 19.08 7.47 35.16
C LEU A 402 19.25 7.92 33.71
N GLU A 403 19.88 9.07 33.50
CA GLU A 403 20.17 9.65 32.18
C GLU A 403 21.05 8.75 31.33
N PHE A 404 22.11 8.19 31.93
CA PHE A 404 23.02 7.29 31.24
C PHE A 404 22.33 5.99 30.83
N ALA A 405 21.56 5.38 31.74
CA ALA A 405 20.82 4.16 31.44
C ALA A 405 19.78 4.38 30.33
N PHE A 406 19.05 5.49 30.35
CA PHE A 406 18.12 5.85 29.27
C PHE A 406 18.83 6.10 27.94
N SER A 407 19.98 6.77 27.96
CA SER A 407 20.81 6.98 26.76
C SER A 407 21.18 5.63 26.12
N ILE A 408 21.65 4.66 26.90
CA ILE A 408 21.99 3.31 26.40
C ILE A 408 20.76 2.61 25.81
N THR A 409 19.62 2.61 26.50
CA THR A 409 18.37 2.01 26.00
C THR A 409 17.96 2.64 24.66
N ILE A 410 18.02 3.96 24.54
CA ILE A 410 17.65 4.67 23.32
C ILE A 410 18.66 4.40 22.21
N SER A 411 19.97 4.42 22.49
CA SER A 411 21.01 4.09 21.52
C SER A 411 20.81 2.69 20.92
N ILE A 412 20.46 1.68 21.75
CA ILE A 412 20.17 0.32 21.28
C ILE A 412 18.93 0.30 20.37
N LEU A 413 17.86 1.02 20.75
CA LEU A 413 16.65 1.11 19.93
C LEU A 413 16.90 1.80 18.59
N VAL A 414 17.69 2.89 18.59
CA VAL A 414 18.00 3.69 17.41
C VAL A 414 18.92 2.92 16.46
N ILE A 415 20.01 2.32 16.96
CA ILE A 415 20.95 1.57 16.13
C ILE A 415 20.33 0.31 15.52
N SER A 416 19.35 -0.29 16.21
CA SER A 416 18.65 -1.48 15.74
C SER A 416 17.60 -1.16 14.68
N CYS A 417 17.35 0.11 14.34
CA CYS A 417 16.37 0.46 13.33
C CYS A 417 16.79 -0.05 11.94
N PRO A 418 16.06 -1.00 11.32
CA PRO A 418 16.47 -1.67 10.10
C PRO A 418 16.07 -0.83 8.88
N CYS A 419 16.58 0.41 8.79
CA CYS A 419 16.30 1.33 7.69
C CYS A 419 16.62 0.71 6.32
N ALA A 420 17.70 -0.08 6.25
CA ALA A 420 18.11 -0.79 5.05
C ALA A 420 17.14 -1.94 4.67
N LEU A 421 16.48 -2.58 5.64
CA LEU A 421 15.55 -3.68 5.35
C LEU A 421 14.29 -3.19 4.63
N GLY A 422 13.83 -1.97 4.94
CA GLY A 422 12.72 -1.34 4.23
C GLY A 422 13.05 -0.96 2.77
N LEU A 423 14.33 -0.83 2.42
CA LEU A 423 14.82 -0.59 1.06
C LEU A 423 15.23 -1.88 0.34
N ALA A 424 15.45 -2.98 1.06
CA ALA A 424 15.93 -4.25 0.48
C ALA A 424 14.84 -5.11 -0.19
N THR A 425 13.56 -4.80 0.05
CA THR A 425 12.42 -5.53 -0.53
C THR A 425 11.89 -4.94 -1.85
N PRO A 426 11.93 -3.61 -2.09
CA PRO A 426 11.43 -3.02 -3.34
C PRO A 426 12.49 -2.83 -4.43
N VAL A 427 13.78 -2.85 -4.06
CA VAL A 427 14.95 -2.82 -4.97
C VAL A 427 15.35 -4.25 -5.26
#